data_AF-A0A068T9D8-F1
#
_entry.id   AF-A0A068T9D8-F1
#
_cell.length_a   1.000
_cell.length_b   1.000
_cell.length_c   1.000
_cell.angle_alpha   90.00
_cell.angle_beta   90.00
_cell.angle_gamma   90.00
#
_symmetry.space_group_name_H-M   'P 1'
#
loop_
_entity.id
_entity.type
_entity.pdbx_description
1 polymer ?
#
loop_
_entity_poly.entity_id
_entity_poly.type
_entity_poly.pdbx_seq_one_letter_code
_entity_poly.pdbx_strand_id
1 'polypeptide(L)'
;MRMMVAAFVAMIGATAAAAVDSETWAKEWSVYRQFLKTPACGIAPDVDACIKVLDLWRRDFMWATDPHWKSLYVGQRNVAICLFEGCDGEVKTNPVLACGWSRLVLLAGHSEIVEEDFQRERTYCGALKTSIEKDAATAQAQRLIRFLATQ
;
A
#
# COMPACT_ATOMS: atom_id res chain seq x y z
N MET A 1 31.92 -54.86 14.36
CA MET A 1 30.67 -55.32 15.04
C MET A 1 30.16 -54.13 15.84
N ARG A 2 28.96 -53.56 15.66
CA ARG A 2 27.68 -54.09 15.18
C ARG A 2 27.06 -53.16 14.13
N MET A 3 26.45 -53.78 13.12
CA MET A 3 25.44 -53.22 12.23
C MET A 3 24.08 -53.12 12.94
N MET A 4 23.25 -52.16 12.50
CA MET A 4 21.77 -52.16 12.41
C MET A 4 21.40 -50.83 11.72
N VAL A 5 21.21 -50.74 10.40
CA VAL A 5 20.06 -51.11 9.54
C VAL A 5 18.72 -50.46 9.92
N ALA A 6 18.39 -49.45 9.11
CA ALA A 6 17.09 -49.03 8.53
C ALA A 6 15.89 -48.62 9.39
N ALA A 7 15.34 -47.43 9.10
CA ALA A 7 13.98 -47.31 8.57
C ALA A 7 13.72 -45.92 7.95
N PHE A 8 13.07 -45.94 6.80
CA PHE A 8 12.55 -44.82 6.00
C PHE A 8 11.56 -43.95 6.77
N VAL A 9 11.61 -42.62 6.55
CA VAL A 9 10.39 -41.82 6.33
C VAL A 9 10.66 -40.86 5.18
N ALA A 10 10.01 -41.12 4.05
CA ALA A 10 9.79 -40.13 3.01
C ALA A 10 8.82 -39.06 3.54
N MET A 11 9.22 -37.80 3.52
CA MET A 11 8.29 -36.67 3.39
C MET A 11 8.69 -35.99 2.08
N ILE A 12 8.12 -36.39 0.94
CA ILE A 12 6.85 -35.89 0.41
C ILE A 12 6.68 -34.39 0.67
N GLY A 13 7.09 -33.61 -0.33
CA GLY A 13 6.47 -32.36 -0.79
C GLY A 13 5.93 -31.39 0.27
N ALA A 14 6.79 -30.51 0.76
CA ALA A 14 6.37 -29.18 1.20
C ALA A 14 6.48 -28.20 0.03
N THR A 15 5.42 -28.16 -0.76
CA THR A 15 4.84 -26.98 -1.42
C THR A 15 5.79 -25.98 -2.09
N ALA A 16 5.96 -26.11 -3.42
CA ALA A 16 6.38 -25.00 -4.28
C ALA A 16 5.48 -23.75 -4.12
N ALA A 17 4.23 -23.91 -3.66
CA ALA A 17 3.33 -22.80 -3.34
C ALA A 17 3.85 -21.88 -2.21
N ALA A 18 4.59 -22.41 -1.23
CA ALA A 18 5.14 -21.65 -0.09
C ALA A 18 6.50 -21.00 -0.37
N ALA A 19 7.04 -21.17 -1.58
CA ALA A 19 8.19 -20.42 -2.07
C ALA A 19 7.76 -19.31 -3.04
N VAL A 20 6.72 -19.57 -3.85
CA VAL A 20 6.13 -18.61 -4.80
C VAL A 20 5.38 -17.49 -4.07
N ASP A 21 4.77 -17.76 -2.93
CA ASP A 21 4.24 -16.71 -2.03
C ASP A 21 5.40 -15.84 -1.47
N SER A 22 6.51 -16.41 -1.02
CA SER A 22 7.60 -15.61 -0.45
C SER A 22 8.22 -14.60 -1.46
N GLU A 23 8.33 -14.97 -2.74
CA GLU A 23 8.85 -14.08 -3.79
C GLU A 23 7.84 -13.02 -4.26
N THR A 24 6.57 -13.39 -4.39
CA THR A 24 5.49 -12.45 -4.76
C THR A 24 5.28 -11.41 -3.66
N TRP A 25 5.22 -11.86 -2.41
CA TRP A 25 5.14 -10.99 -1.25
C TRP A 25 6.40 -10.13 -1.14
N ALA A 26 7.63 -10.66 -1.29
CA ALA A 26 8.83 -9.82 -1.27
C ALA A 26 8.83 -8.71 -2.34
N LYS A 27 8.30 -8.98 -3.54
CA LYS A 27 8.15 -7.99 -4.62
C LYS A 27 7.04 -6.97 -4.37
N GLU A 28 5.90 -7.37 -3.83
CA GLU A 28 4.84 -6.45 -3.37
C GLU A 28 5.36 -5.57 -2.23
N TRP A 29 6.18 -6.15 -1.34
CA TRP A 29 6.86 -5.45 -0.26
C TRP A 29 7.91 -4.44 -0.74
N SER A 30 8.40 -4.67 -1.95
CA SER A 30 8.92 -3.71 -2.90
C SER A 30 8.46 -2.26 -2.81
N VAL A 31 7.17 -2.12 -3.12
CA VAL A 31 6.59 -0.89 -3.63
C VAL A 31 6.15 -0.01 -2.48
N TYR A 32 5.46 -0.58 -1.47
CA TYR A 32 5.00 0.23 -0.34
C TYR A 32 6.18 0.75 0.51
N ARG A 33 7.33 0.04 0.58
CA ARG A 33 8.52 0.49 1.34
C ARG A 33 9.14 1.77 0.80
N GLN A 34 8.94 2.06 -0.48
CA GLN A 34 9.50 3.27 -1.11
C GLN A 34 8.96 4.54 -0.44
N PHE A 35 7.73 4.46 0.08
CA PHE A 35 7.05 5.55 0.76
C PHE A 35 7.38 5.66 2.24
N LEU A 36 8.15 4.74 2.83
CA LEU A 36 8.54 4.82 4.22
C LEU A 36 9.79 5.70 4.39
N LYS A 37 9.84 6.45 5.50
CA LYS A 37 11.09 7.11 5.94
C LYS A 37 12.10 6.08 6.46
N THR A 38 13.38 6.41 6.37
CA THR A 38 14.48 5.50 6.73
C THR A 38 15.40 6.16 7.78
N PRO A 39 15.82 5.45 8.84
CA PRO A 39 15.36 4.09 9.20
C PRO A 39 13.89 4.12 9.64
N ALA A 40 13.10 3.16 9.17
CA ALA A 40 11.72 3.02 9.63
C ALA A 40 11.76 2.61 11.12
N CYS A 41 11.02 3.31 11.99
CA CYS A 41 10.96 3.09 13.44
C CYS A 41 12.27 3.19 14.24
N GLY A 42 13.44 3.37 13.62
CA GLY A 42 14.73 3.29 14.31
C GLY A 42 15.09 4.50 15.19
N ILE A 43 14.33 5.60 15.09
CA ILE A 43 14.55 6.85 15.84
C ILE A 43 13.24 7.33 16.50
N ALA A 44 12.15 6.56 16.37
CA ALA A 44 10.87 6.93 16.95
C ALA A 44 10.95 6.88 18.49
N PRO A 45 10.45 7.89 19.21
CA PRO A 45 10.41 7.88 20.68
C PRO A 45 9.51 6.77 21.23
N ASP A 46 8.56 6.28 20.42
CA ASP A 46 7.70 5.13 20.69
C ASP A 46 7.74 4.16 19.50
N VAL A 47 8.48 3.06 19.67
CA VAL A 47 8.69 2.05 18.63
C VAL A 47 7.40 1.26 18.36
N ASP A 48 6.57 1.02 19.37
CA ASP A 48 5.33 0.25 19.23
C ASP A 48 4.30 1.04 18.41
N ALA A 49 4.19 2.35 18.68
CA ALA A 49 3.38 3.24 17.87
C ALA A 49 3.85 3.26 16.41
N CYS A 50 5.16 3.29 16.17
CA CYS A 50 5.68 3.24 14.81
C CYS A 50 5.37 1.91 14.10
N ILE A 51 5.60 0.76 14.76
CA ILE A 51 5.28 -0.56 14.18
C ILE A 51 3.81 -0.63 13.80
N LYS A 52 2.93 -0.12 14.67
CA LYS A 52 1.51 -0.03 14.38
C LYS A 52 1.24 0.76 13.10
N VAL A 53 1.83 1.94 12.95
CA VAL A 53 1.67 2.76 11.73
C VAL A 53 2.14 2.02 10.47
N LEU A 54 3.28 1.31 10.55
CA LEU A 54 3.78 0.53 9.43
C LEU A 54 2.83 -0.60 9.03
N ASP A 55 2.24 -1.29 10.02
CA ASP A 55 1.25 -2.34 9.78
C ASP A 55 -0.05 -1.78 9.19
N LEU A 56 -0.52 -0.61 9.65
CA LEU A 56 -1.68 0.07 9.07
C LEU A 56 -1.38 0.46 7.61
N TRP A 57 -0.24 1.11 7.35
CA TRP A 57 0.18 1.53 6.01
C TRP A 57 0.24 0.34 5.05
N ARG A 58 0.86 -0.76 5.49
CA ARG A 58 0.92 -1.98 4.69
C ARG A 58 -0.46 -2.48 4.33
N ARG A 59 -1.31 -2.68 5.33
CA ARG A 59 -2.66 -3.21 5.14
C ARG A 59 -3.46 -2.31 4.20
N ASP A 60 -3.41 -1.00 4.42
CA ASP A 60 -4.19 -0.05 3.65
C ASP A 60 -3.69 0.05 2.20
N PHE A 61 -2.38 -0.06 1.97
CA PHE A 61 -1.83 -0.13 0.62
C PHE A 61 -2.24 -1.42 -0.11
N MET A 62 -2.19 -2.58 0.57
CA MET A 62 -2.67 -3.84 0.01
C MET A 62 -4.16 -3.76 -0.34
N TRP A 63 -4.97 -3.21 0.58
CA TRP A 63 -6.39 -2.97 0.33
C TRP A 63 -6.61 -2.01 -0.83
N ALA A 64 -5.75 -1.02 -1.05
CA ALA A 64 -5.92 -0.04 -2.11
C ALA A 64 -5.66 -0.60 -3.53
N THR A 65 -4.85 -1.66 -3.64
CA THR A 65 -4.31 -2.13 -4.93
C THR A 65 -4.75 -3.52 -5.36
N ASP A 66 -5.26 -4.35 -4.45
CA ASP A 66 -5.62 -5.73 -4.75
C ASP A 66 -7.12 -5.97 -4.52
N PRO A 67 -7.88 -6.32 -5.59
CA PRO A 67 -9.34 -6.48 -5.54
C PRO A 67 -9.79 -7.67 -4.68
N HIS A 68 -8.89 -8.59 -4.31
CA HIS A 68 -9.23 -9.71 -3.42
C HIS A 68 -9.47 -9.25 -1.97
N TRP A 69 -8.99 -8.05 -1.60
CA TRP A 69 -9.19 -7.51 -0.26
C TRP A 69 -10.51 -6.74 -0.15
N LYS A 70 -11.18 -6.94 0.99
CA LYS A 70 -12.59 -6.55 1.22
C LYS A 70 -12.90 -5.05 1.22
N SER A 71 -11.93 -4.16 0.96
CA SER A 71 -12.18 -2.72 1.14
C SER A 71 -11.26 -1.80 0.31
N LEU A 72 -11.33 -1.93 -1.02
CA LEU A 72 -10.63 -1.05 -1.98
C LEU A 72 -10.81 0.44 -1.66
N TYR A 73 -12.06 0.86 -1.41
CA TYR A 73 -12.41 2.23 -1.08
C TYR A 73 -11.63 2.77 0.14
N VAL A 74 -11.67 2.06 1.27
CA VAL A 74 -10.97 2.48 2.50
C VAL A 74 -9.46 2.49 2.31
N GLY A 75 -8.90 1.48 1.64
CA GLY A 75 -7.47 1.45 1.34
C GLY A 75 -7.03 2.66 0.52
N GLN A 76 -7.75 2.96 -0.56
CA GLN A 76 -7.46 4.12 -1.43
C GLN A 76 -7.54 5.45 -0.68
N ARG A 77 -8.54 5.62 0.19
CA ARG A 77 -8.65 6.81 1.07
C ARG A 77 -7.45 6.93 2.00
N ASN A 78 -7.12 5.87 2.72
CA ASN A 78 -6.06 5.90 3.72
C ASN A 78 -4.68 6.12 3.09
N VAL A 79 -4.44 5.54 1.91
CA VAL A 79 -3.23 5.81 1.13
C VAL A 79 -3.12 7.30 0.78
N ALA A 80 -4.20 7.94 0.32
CA ALA A 80 -4.21 9.36 0.03
C ALA A 80 -3.91 10.21 1.28
N ILE A 81 -4.52 9.88 2.42
CA ILE A 81 -4.31 10.56 3.70
C ILE A 81 -2.84 10.46 4.13
N CYS A 82 -2.26 9.25 4.19
CA CYS A 82 -0.89 9.08 4.64
C CYS A 82 0.12 9.77 3.73
N LEU A 83 -0.12 9.81 2.42
CA LEU A 83 0.73 10.54 1.49
C LEU A 83 0.60 12.06 1.63
N PHE A 84 -0.49 12.57 2.23
CA PHE A 84 -0.64 13.99 2.52
C PHE A 84 -0.07 14.37 3.90
N GLU A 85 -0.46 13.62 4.94
CA GLU A 85 -0.20 13.95 6.35
C GLU A 85 1.08 13.32 6.89
N GLY A 86 1.57 12.26 6.23
CA GLY A 86 2.78 11.53 6.62
C GLY A 86 2.57 10.47 7.70
N CYS A 87 1.33 10.19 8.12
CA CYS A 87 0.93 9.14 9.07
C CYS A 87 1.90 9.00 10.24
N ASP A 88 1.77 9.89 11.23
CA ASP A 88 2.62 10.01 12.42
C ASP A 88 4.11 10.20 12.11
N GLY A 89 4.43 10.62 10.89
CA GLY A 89 5.77 10.93 10.44
C GLY A 89 6.52 9.75 9.84
N GLU A 90 5.94 8.55 9.77
CA GLU A 90 6.59 7.35 9.25
C GLU A 90 6.49 7.23 7.72
N VAL A 91 5.44 7.80 7.13
CA VAL A 91 5.25 7.85 5.69
C VAL A 91 5.82 9.16 5.13
N LYS A 92 6.58 9.06 4.04
CA LYS A 92 7.04 10.21 3.25
C LYS A 92 5.83 10.87 2.61
N THR A 93 5.61 12.13 2.92
CA THR A 93 4.60 12.93 2.23
C THR A 93 4.93 13.06 0.76
N ASN A 94 3.93 12.88 -0.10
CA ASN A 94 4.01 13.10 -1.54
C ASN A 94 2.69 13.73 -2.02
N PRO A 95 2.62 15.07 -2.10
CA PRO A 95 1.39 15.78 -2.48
C PRO A 95 0.82 15.37 -3.84
N VAL A 96 1.69 15.07 -4.82
CA VAL A 96 1.27 14.64 -6.16
C VAL A 96 0.54 13.31 -6.08
N LEU A 97 1.09 12.34 -5.34
CA LEU A 97 0.44 11.05 -5.16
C LEU A 97 -0.78 11.15 -4.24
N ALA A 98 -0.76 11.98 -3.20
CA ALA A 98 -1.94 12.22 -2.36
C ALA A 98 -3.13 12.72 -3.19
N CYS A 99 -2.90 13.72 -4.05
CA CYS A 99 -3.92 14.19 -5.00
C CYS A 99 -4.33 13.07 -5.99
N GLY A 100 -3.38 12.32 -6.54
CA GLY A 100 -3.66 11.22 -7.47
C GLY A 100 -4.54 10.13 -6.86
N TRP A 101 -4.25 9.70 -5.64
CA TRP A 101 -5.07 8.71 -4.91
C TRP A 101 -6.43 9.28 -4.51
N SER A 102 -6.51 10.55 -4.09
CA SER A 102 -7.81 11.17 -3.81
C SER A 102 -8.70 11.28 -5.05
N ARG A 103 -8.11 11.55 -6.22
CA ARG A 103 -8.82 11.51 -7.51
C ARG A 103 -9.25 10.09 -7.88
N LEU A 104 -8.39 9.10 -7.66
CA LEU A 104 -8.73 7.69 -7.88
C LEU A 104 -9.99 7.31 -7.09
N VAL A 105 -10.09 7.69 -5.80
CA VAL A 105 -11.28 7.40 -4.98
C VAL A 105 -12.55 7.90 -5.65
N LEU A 106 -12.56 9.16 -6.12
CA LEU A 106 -13.73 9.75 -6.77
C LEU A 106 -14.03 9.11 -8.13
N LEU A 107 -12.99 8.84 -8.92
CA LEU A 107 -13.13 8.30 -10.27
C LEU A 107 -13.48 6.80 -10.28
N ALA A 108 -13.11 6.05 -9.25
CA ALA A 108 -13.45 4.64 -9.10
C ALA A 108 -14.96 4.45 -8.86
N GLY A 109 -15.68 5.50 -8.44
CA GLY A 109 -17.15 5.49 -8.35
C GLY A 109 -17.68 4.54 -7.28
N HIS A 110 -16.93 4.35 -6.17
CA HIS A 110 -17.39 3.54 -5.04
C HIS A 110 -18.72 4.07 -4.49
N SER A 111 -19.61 3.16 -4.08
CA SER A 111 -20.92 3.52 -3.52
C SER A 111 -20.83 4.24 -2.17
N GLU A 112 -19.69 4.11 -1.50
CA GLU A 112 -19.39 4.60 -0.18
C GLU A 112 -18.82 6.03 -0.16
N ILE A 113 -18.60 6.65 -1.33
CA ILE A 113 -18.08 8.02 -1.46
C ILE A 113 -18.96 9.00 -0.67
N VAL A 114 -18.32 9.89 0.09
CA VAL A 114 -18.96 10.93 0.91
C VAL A 114 -18.38 12.32 0.62
N GLU A 115 -19.01 13.38 1.12
CA GLU A 115 -18.58 14.78 0.89
C GLU A 115 -17.12 15.02 1.31
N GLU A 116 -16.66 14.35 2.37
CA GLU A 116 -15.27 14.44 2.83
C GLU A 116 -14.26 13.99 1.78
N ASP A 117 -14.63 13.12 0.83
CA ASP A 117 -13.75 12.70 -0.28
C ASP A 117 -13.55 13.83 -1.29
N PHE A 118 -14.60 14.57 -1.61
CA PHE A 118 -14.51 15.75 -2.46
C PHE A 118 -13.71 16.85 -1.77
N GLN A 119 -13.90 17.04 -0.46
CA GLN A 119 -13.14 18.02 0.29
C GLN A 119 -11.65 17.66 0.35
N ARG A 120 -11.31 16.39 0.56
CA ARG A 120 -9.92 15.92 0.51
C ARG A 120 -9.30 16.10 -0.87
N GLU A 121 -10.01 15.78 -1.95
CA GLU A 121 -9.48 16.01 -3.30
C GLU A 121 -9.17 17.48 -3.52
N ARG A 122 -10.10 18.38 -3.17
CA ARG A 122 -9.91 19.82 -3.26
C ARG A 122 -8.70 20.28 -2.45
N THR A 123 -8.57 19.81 -1.21
CA THR A 123 -7.44 20.17 -0.33
C THR A 123 -6.11 19.63 -0.86
N TYR A 124 -6.03 18.34 -1.17
CA TYR A 124 -4.77 17.69 -1.56
C TYR A 124 -4.30 18.16 -2.94
N CYS A 125 -5.21 18.28 -3.90
CA CYS A 125 -4.89 18.80 -5.24
C CYS A 125 -4.68 20.32 -5.24
N GLY A 126 -5.32 21.04 -4.32
CA GLY A 126 -5.10 22.47 -4.09
C GLY A 126 -3.70 22.80 -3.55
N ALA A 127 -3.04 21.86 -2.90
CA ALA A 127 -1.66 22.02 -2.41
C ALA A 127 -0.59 21.97 -3.53
N LEU A 128 -0.95 21.51 -4.73
CA LEU A 128 -0.03 21.41 -5.88
C LEU A 128 0.21 22.80 -6.50
N LYS A 129 1.48 23.17 -6.66
CA LYS A 129 1.88 24.54 -7.04
C LYS A 129 1.94 24.74 -8.55
N THR A 130 2.25 23.68 -9.30
CA THR A 130 2.47 23.74 -10.74
C THR A 130 1.40 22.97 -11.51
N SER A 131 1.19 23.34 -12.78
CA SER A 131 0.33 22.56 -13.69
C SER A 131 0.90 21.16 -13.91
N ILE A 132 2.23 21.02 -14.01
CA ILE A 132 2.90 19.73 -14.21
C ILE A 132 2.59 18.76 -13.07
N GLU A 133 2.61 19.22 -11.82
CA GLU A 133 2.24 18.39 -10.66
C GLU A 133 0.78 17.93 -10.74
N LYS A 134 -0.13 18.83 -11.14
CA LYS A 134 -1.56 18.52 -11.30
C LYS A 134 -1.80 17.52 -12.43
N ASP A 135 -1.12 17.69 -13.55
CA ASP A 135 -1.19 16.79 -14.70
C ASP A 135 -0.62 15.42 -14.33
N ALA A 136 0.52 15.39 -13.61
CA ALA A 136 1.11 14.17 -13.11
C ALA A 136 0.15 13.42 -12.17
N ALA A 137 -0.47 14.11 -11.21
CA ALA A 137 -1.45 13.51 -10.29
C ALA A 137 -2.65 12.92 -11.05
N THR A 138 -3.17 13.65 -12.03
CA THR A 138 -4.26 13.19 -12.92
C THR A 138 -3.86 11.92 -13.66
N ALA A 139 -2.68 11.94 -14.28
CA ALA A 139 -2.18 10.82 -15.06
C ALA A 139 -1.93 9.59 -14.18
N GLN A 140 -1.48 9.78 -12.93
CA GLN A 140 -1.36 8.67 -11.96
C GLN A 140 -2.72 8.07 -11.62
N ALA A 141 -3.72 8.90 -11.30
CA ALA A 141 -5.08 8.42 -11.00
C ALA A 141 -5.64 7.59 -12.16
N GLN A 142 -5.53 8.09 -13.39
CA GLN A 142 -6.01 7.40 -14.59
C GLN A 142 -5.24 6.11 -14.90
N ARG A 143 -3.95 6.02 -14.57
CA ARG A 143 -3.18 4.78 -14.70
C ARG A 143 -3.63 3.76 -13.67
N LEU A 144 -3.82 4.18 -12.42
CA LEU A 144 -4.26 3.30 -11.34
C LEU A 144 -5.66 2.73 -11.61
N ILE A 145 -6.62 3.55 -12.06
CA ILE A 145 -7.96 3.07 -12.45
C ILE A 145 -7.86 1.98 -13.51
N ARG A 146 -7.07 2.21 -14.56
CA ARG A 146 -6.88 1.24 -15.64
C ARG A 146 -6.27 -0.05 -15.12
N PHE A 147 -5.25 0.04 -14.27
CA PHE A 147 -4.63 -1.12 -13.65
C PHE A 147 -5.65 -1.92 -12.82
N LEU A 148 -6.40 -1.25 -11.94
CA LEU A 148 -7.36 -1.89 -11.05
C LEU A 148 -8.57 -2.48 -11.78
N ALA A 149 -8.98 -1.90 -12.91
CA ALA A 149 -10.09 -2.41 -13.72
C ALA A 149 -9.71 -3.65 -14.56
N THR A 150 -8.42 -3.96 -14.69
CA THR A 150 -7.91 -5.10 -15.47
C THR A 150 -7.47 -6.30 -14.62
N GLN A 151 -7.62 -6.19 -13.30
CA GLN A 151 -7.31 -7.23 -12.32
C GLN A 151 -8.56 -8.05 -12.02
#